data_AF-A0A009Q3E3-F1
#
_entry.id   AF-A0A009Q3E3-F1
#
_cell.length_a   1.000
_cell.length_b   1.000
_cell.length_c   1.000
_cell.angle_alpha   90.00
_cell.angle_beta   90.00
_cell.angle_gamma   90.00
#
_symmetry.space_group_name_H-M   'P 1'
#
loop_
_entity.id
_entity.type
_entity.pdbx_description
1 polymer ?
#
loop_
_entity_poly.entity_id
_entity_poly.type
_entity_poly.pdbx_seq_one_letter_code
_entity_poly.pdbx_strand_id
1 'polypeptide(L)'
;VFSGTAEGIFNSAIGNFSSGVLYNGSNENSYSHEKWVRLESKWQYVDPEKIRIYTLGDFISNSPDWGSSVRLAGFQWSSAYSQRGDIVTSALPQFSGSAALPSTLDLYVNQQKIYSGLVPSGPFDIKQLPFISGNEVTLVTTDATGQQSITKKPYYFSSKILAKGINEFSVDVGVPR
;
A
#
# COMPACT_ATOMS: atom_id res chain seq x y z
N VAL A 1 -6.90 34.92 -27.41
CA VAL A 1 -6.04 34.25 -26.41
C VAL A 1 -6.35 32.77 -26.48
N PHE A 2 -5.38 31.94 -26.87
CA PHE A 2 -5.54 30.48 -27.00
C PHE A 2 -4.47 29.80 -26.15
N SER A 3 -4.87 28.85 -25.32
CA SER A 3 -3.97 27.97 -24.58
C SER A 3 -4.31 26.52 -24.88
N GLY A 4 -3.31 25.65 -24.83
CA GLY A 4 -3.49 24.23 -25.12
C GLY A 4 -2.33 23.41 -24.59
N THR A 5 -2.57 22.14 -24.31
CA THR A 5 -1.54 21.19 -23.89
C THR A 5 -1.33 20.15 -24.98
N ALA A 6 -0.11 19.63 -25.06
CA ALA A 6 0.20 18.47 -25.89
C ALA A 6 1.03 17.49 -25.06
N GLU A 7 0.74 16.20 -25.19
CA GLU A 7 1.47 15.12 -24.55
C GLU A 7 1.91 14.11 -25.61
N GLY A 8 3.19 13.75 -25.58
CA GLY A 8 3.75 12.66 -26.37
C GLY A 8 4.00 11.46 -25.49
N ILE A 9 3.55 10.28 -25.91
CA ILE A 9 3.75 9.01 -25.21
C ILE A 9 4.37 8.01 -26.19
N PHE A 10 5.46 7.38 -25.78
CA PHE A 10 6.15 6.34 -26.52
C PHE A 10 6.26 5.07 -25.69
N ASN A 11 5.79 3.94 -26.22
CA ASN A 11 5.80 2.65 -25.53
C ASN A 11 6.79 1.71 -26.21
N SER A 12 7.58 1.01 -25.41
CA SER A 12 8.55 0.02 -25.88
C SER A 12 8.66 -1.15 -24.90
N ALA A 13 9.31 -2.24 -25.33
CA ALA A 13 9.59 -3.39 -24.46
C ALA A 13 10.47 -3.03 -23.24
N ILE A 14 11.27 -1.97 -23.34
CA ILE A 14 12.14 -1.49 -22.27
C ILE A 14 11.48 -0.39 -21.43
N GLY A 15 10.21 -0.04 -21.68
CA GLY A 15 9.50 0.95 -20.87
C GLY A 15 8.72 1.98 -21.69
N ASN A 16 8.05 2.87 -20.96
CA ASN A 16 7.26 3.97 -21.47
C ASN A 16 8.01 5.29 -21.27
N PHE A 17 8.03 6.15 -22.28
CA PHE A 17 8.44 7.54 -22.17
C PHE A 17 7.23 8.44 -22.38
N SER A 18 7.06 9.44 -21.53
CA SER A 18 6.06 10.50 -21.71
C SER A 18 6.66 11.88 -21.54
N SER A 19 6.18 12.84 -22.32
CA SER A 19 6.56 14.25 -22.20
C SER A 19 5.41 15.18 -22.55
N GLY A 20 5.17 16.20 -21.71
CA GLY A 20 4.09 17.18 -21.89
C GLY A 20 4.58 18.61 -22.06
N VAL A 21 3.85 19.40 -22.84
CA VAL A 21 4.05 20.85 -23.02
C VAL A 21 2.73 21.60 -22.90
N LEU A 22 2.79 22.82 -22.38
CA LEU A 22 1.70 23.77 -22.31
C LEU A 22 2.04 24.97 -23.18
N TYR A 23 1.15 25.32 -24.10
CA TYR A 23 1.16 26.56 -24.84
C TYR A 23 0.22 27.58 -24.18
N ASN A 24 0.74 28.77 -23.88
CA ASN A 24 -0.04 29.88 -23.33
C ASN A 24 -0.02 31.07 -24.29
N GLY A 25 -1.14 31.34 -24.94
CA GLY A 25 -1.32 32.45 -25.87
C GLY A 25 -2.03 33.66 -25.25
N SER A 26 -1.68 34.04 -24.01
CA SER A 26 -2.11 35.29 -23.40
C SER A 26 -1.50 36.49 -24.13
N ASN A 27 -2.24 37.61 -24.18
CA ASN A 27 -1.88 38.81 -24.95
C ASN A 27 -1.45 39.97 -24.03
N GLU A 28 -1.09 39.67 -22.79
CA GLU A 28 -0.71 40.68 -21.79
C GLU A 28 0.79 41.00 -21.91
N ASN A 29 1.10 42.25 -22.28
CA ASN A 29 2.46 42.78 -22.49
C ASN A 29 3.22 43.10 -21.19
N SER A 30 2.78 42.56 -20.05
CA SER A 30 3.36 42.86 -18.74
C SER A 30 3.83 41.56 -18.10
N TYR A 31 5.16 41.48 -17.98
CA TYR A 31 5.94 40.38 -17.40
C TYR A 31 6.06 39.13 -18.28
N SER A 32 7.30 38.66 -18.39
CA SER A 32 7.78 37.52 -19.18
C SER A 32 6.99 36.23 -18.94
N HIS A 33 5.86 36.06 -19.60
CA HIS A 33 5.16 34.78 -19.65
C HIS A 33 5.77 33.95 -20.78
N GLU A 34 6.43 32.85 -20.43
CA GLU A 34 6.90 31.87 -21.41
C GLU A 34 5.69 31.29 -22.15
N LYS A 35 5.65 31.48 -23.48
CA LYS A 35 4.56 30.97 -24.32
C LYS A 35 4.52 29.44 -24.37
N TRP A 36 5.65 28.80 -24.10
CA TRP A 36 5.81 27.36 -24.07
C TRP A 36 6.38 26.95 -22.72
N VAL A 37 5.65 26.14 -21.96
CA VAL A 37 6.06 25.66 -20.64
C VAL A 37 6.16 24.14 -20.70
N ARG A 38 7.33 23.60 -20.34
CA ARG A 38 7.52 22.15 -20.19
C ARG A 38 6.78 21.67 -18.94
N LEU A 39 6.02 20.58 -19.05
CA LEU A 39 5.29 20.00 -17.92
C LEU A 39 6.14 18.96 -17.19
N GLU A 40 6.01 17.70 -17.60
CA GLU A 40 6.79 16.58 -17.10
C GLU A 40 7.39 15.83 -18.28
N SER A 41 8.57 15.28 -18.09
CA SER A 41 9.21 14.35 -19.02
C SER A 41 9.81 13.22 -18.20
N LYS A 42 9.35 11.99 -18.45
CA LYS A 42 9.83 10.81 -17.71
C LYS A 42 9.86 9.57 -18.58
N TRP A 43 10.82 8.71 -18.29
CA TRP A 43 10.86 7.34 -18.73
C TRP A 43 10.61 6.42 -17.54
N GLN A 44 9.80 5.40 -17.73
CA GLN A 44 9.45 4.44 -16.71
C GLN A 44 9.52 3.01 -17.23
N TYR A 45 10.20 2.15 -16.48
CA TYR A 45 10.25 0.71 -16.72
C TYR A 45 9.74 -0.04 -15.49
N VAL A 46 8.82 -0.97 -15.71
CA VAL A 46 8.24 -1.83 -14.67
C VAL A 46 8.70 -3.26 -14.91
N ASP A 47 9.42 -3.82 -13.92
CA ASP A 47 9.81 -5.23 -13.89
C ASP A 47 8.77 -5.99 -13.03
N PRO A 48 7.83 -6.72 -13.64
CA PRO A 48 6.78 -7.42 -12.92
C PRO A 48 7.29 -8.66 -12.17
N GLU A 49 8.41 -9.26 -12.60
CA GLU A 49 8.99 -10.45 -11.97
C GLU A 49 9.68 -10.08 -10.66
N LYS A 50 10.44 -8.98 -10.65
CA LYS A 50 11.12 -8.48 -9.45
C LYS A 50 10.27 -7.51 -8.63
N ILE A 51 9.10 -7.13 -9.13
CA ILE A 51 8.16 -6.18 -8.54
C ILE A 51 8.89 -4.85 -8.27
N ARG A 52 9.46 -4.26 -9.33
CA ARG A 52 10.25 -3.02 -9.26
C ARG A 52 9.84 -2.04 -10.35
N ILE A 53 9.93 -0.76 -10.02
CA ILE A 53 9.76 0.34 -10.96
C ILE A 53 11.02 1.18 -10.96
N TYR A 54 11.45 1.54 -12.17
CA TYR A 54 12.57 2.43 -12.42
C TYR A 54 12.02 3.62 -13.19
N THR A 55 12.13 4.81 -12.61
CA THR A 55 11.68 6.06 -13.23
C THR A 55 12.88 7.00 -13.40
N LEU A 56 13.07 7.54 -14.60
CA LEU A 56 14.10 8.52 -14.91
C LEU A 56 13.45 9.77 -15.51
N GLY A 57 13.81 10.95 -15.03
CA GLY A 57 13.21 12.23 -15.42
C GLY A 57 12.44 12.85 -14.26
N ASP A 58 11.27 13.41 -14.54
CA ASP A 58 10.47 14.04 -13.50
C ASP A 58 9.58 13.04 -12.76
N PHE A 59 9.61 13.09 -11.44
CA PHE A 59 8.75 12.29 -10.58
C PHE A 59 8.43 13.02 -9.28
N ILE A 60 7.46 12.50 -8.55
CA ILE A 60 7.12 12.96 -7.20
C ILE A 60 7.73 11.96 -6.22
N SER A 61 8.44 12.45 -5.21
CA SER A 61 9.07 11.59 -4.22
C SER A 61 8.03 10.79 -3.44
N ASN A 62 8.36 9.53 -3.15
CA ASN A 62 7.52 8.71 -2.30
C ASN A 62 7.81 9.08 -0.84
N SER A 63 6.86 9.74 -0.19
CA SER A 63 7.05 10.25 1.16
C SER A 63 6.32 9.36 2.18
N PRO A 64 7.02 8.93 3.26
CA PRO A 64 6.35 8.33 4.41
C PRO A 64 5.31 9.28 5.00
N ASP A 65 4.37 8.76 5.80
CA ASP A 65 3.27 9.54 6.39
C ASP A 65 3.68 10.75 7.24
N TRP A 66 4.95 10.82 7.63
CA TRP A 66 5.52 11.89 8.44
C TRP A 66 6.32 12.92 7.62
N GLY A 67 6.40 12.75 6.30
CA GLY A 67 7.13 13.62 5.37
C GLY A 67 6.22 14.22 4.30
N SER A 68 6.71 15.26 3.62
CA SER A 68 6.04 15.86 2.46
C SER A 68 6.60 15.31 1.16
N SER A 69 5.76 15.19 0.13
CA SER A 69 6.20 14.85 -1.22
C SER A 69 6.81 16.07 -1.91
N VAL A 70 7.93 15.86 -2.60
CA VAL A 70 8.63 16.88 -3.36
C VAL A 70 8.72 16.44 -4.82
N ARG A 71 8.54 17.39 -5.75
CA ARG A 71 8.71 17.11 -7.18
C ARG A 71 10.20 17.20 -7.51
N LEU A 72 10.73 16.14 -8.10
CA LEU A 72 12.14 15.98 -8.40
C LEU A 72 12.35 15.77 -9.90
N ALA A 73 13.51 16.20 -10.38
CA ALA A 73 14.11 15.71 -11.61
C ALA A 73 15.30 14.81 -11.25
N GLY A 74 15.28 13.55 -11.67
CA GLY A 74 16.34 12.61 -11.34
C GLY A 74 15.98 11.15 -11.63
N PHE A 75 16.35 10.26 -10.72
CA PHE A 75 16.09 8.84 -10.80
C PHE A 75 15.38 8.32 -9.53
N GLN A 76 14.37 7.49 -9.74
CA GLN A 76 13.64 6.80 -8.69
C GLN A 76 13.67 5.29 -8.93
N TRP A 77 14.02 4.56 -7.87
CA TRP A 77 13.95 3.11 -7.81
C TRP A 77 13.03 2.70 -6.66
N SER A 78 11.89 2.11 -6.99
CA SER A 78 10.88 1.74 -6.00
C SER A 78 10.35 0.34 -6.22
N SER A 79 9.75 -0.23 -5.17
CA SER A 79 8.99 -1.48 -5.27
C SER A 79 7.64 -1.25 -5.96
N ALA A 80 7.22 -2.18 -6.83
CA ALA A 80 6.02 -2.06 -7.67
C ALA A 80 4.74 -2.65 -7.04
N TYR A 81 4.67 -2.82 -5.71
CA TYR A 81 3.54 -3.50 -5.08
C TYR A 81 2.21 -2.77 -5.28
N SER A 82 2.21 -1.43 -5.34
CA SER A 82 1.02 -0.62 -5.63
C SER A 82 0.46 -0.82 -7.05
N GLN A 83 1.29 -1.28 -7.99
CA GLN A 83 0.86 -1.59 -9.36
C GLN A 83 0.41 -3.03 -9.52
N ARG A 84 0.65 -3.88 -8.52
CA ARG A 84 0.20 -5.26 -8.46
C ARG A 84 -0.97 -5.41 -7.49
N GLY A 85 -2.15 -5.02 -7.95
CA GLY A 85 -3.40 -5.14 -7.20
C GLY A 85 -3.81 -6.58 -6.86
N ASP A 86 -3.12 -7.57 -7.42
CA ASP A 86 -3.27 -8.99 -7.13
C ASP A 86 -2.37 -9.48 -5.96
N ILE A 87 -1.49 -8.63 -5.44
CA ILE A 87 -0.70 -8.93 -4.24
C ILE A 87 -1.31 -8.22 -3.03
N VAL A 88 -1.72 -9.00 -2.03
CA VAL A 88 -2.06 -8.46 -0.71
C VAL A 88 -0.77 -8.18 0.07
N THR A 89 -0.41 -6.91 0.18
CA THR A 89 0.82 -6.48 0.88
C THR A 89 0.67 -6.41 2.38
N SER A 90 -0.54 -6.22 2.89
CA SER A 90 -0.81 -6.08 4.33
C SER A 90 -0.71 -7.41 5.06
N ALA A 91 -0.14 -7.41 6.26
CA ALA A 91 -0.11 -8.57 7.12
C ALA A 91 -1.53 -8.96 7.57
N LEU A 92 -2.05 -10.06 7.01
CA LEU A 92 -3.36 -10.57 7.41
C LEU A 92 -3.33 -11.02 8.88
N PRO A 93 -4.34 -10.64 9.68
CA PRO A 93 -4.44 -11.11 11.06
C PRO A 93 -4.70 -12.62 11.08
N GLN A 94 -3.82 -13.37 11.73
CA GLN A 94 -3.99 -14.80 11.99
C GLN A 94 -3.87 -15.08 13.48
N PHE A 95 -4.75 -15.91 14.02
CA PHE A 95 -4.67 -16.41 15.39
C PHE A 95 -4.42 -17.90 15.40
N SER A 96 -3.42 -18.32 16.16
CA SER A 96 -3.18 -19.72 16.50
C SER A 96 -3.46 -19.98 17.97
N GLY A 97 -4.02 -21.15 18.25
CA GLY A 97 -4.34 -21.64 19.58
C GLY A 97 -4.36 -23.16 19.64
N SER A 98 -4.64 -23.72 20.81
CA SER A 98 -4.85 -25.16 20.98
C SER A 98 -6.02 -25.38 21.94
N ALA A 99 -6.91 -26.31 21.60
CA ALA A 99 -8.03 -26.72 22.46
C ALA A 99 -7.85 -28.19 22.88
N ALA A 100 -8.12 -28.51 24.15
CA ALA A 100 -8.02 -29.88 24.64
C ALA A 100 -9.18 -30.76 24.14
N LEU A 101 -10.35 -30.16 23.94
CA LEU A 101 -11.59 -30.81 23.51
C LEU A 101 -12.21 -30.06 22.32
N PRO A 102 -13.08 -30.72 21.52
CA PRO A 102 -13.92 -30.02 20.55
C PRO A 102 -14.71 -28.92 21.24
N SER A 103 -14.55 -27.69 20.75
CA SER A 103 -15.02 -26.50 21.45
C SER A 103 -15.55 -25.46 20.47
N THR A 104 -16.42 -24.57 20.95
CA THR A 104 -16.84 -23.37 20.21
C THR A 104 -15.93 -22.23 20.61
N LEU A 105 -15.33 -21.56 19.64
CA LEU A 105 -14.51 -20.37 19.85
C LEU A 105 -15.30 -19.12 19.48
N ASP A 106 -15.40 -18.20 20.44
CA ASP A 106 -15.90 -16.84 20.24
C ASP A 106 -14.74 -15.84 20.34
N LEU A 107 -14.63 -14.94 19.37
CA LEU A 107 -13.62 -13.89 19.32
C LEU A 107 -14.24 -12.53 19.59
N TYR A 108 -13.65 -11.79 20.53
CA TYR A 108 -14.07 -10.44 20.88
C TYR A 108 -12.95 -9.43 20.65
N VAL A 109 -13.27 -8.32 20.00
CA VAL A 109 -12.42 -7.14 19.87
C VAL A 109 -13.17 -5.94 20.43
N ASN A 110 -12.55 -5.20 21.36
CA ASN A 110 -13.19 -4.06 22.03
C ASN A 110 -14.60 -4.40 22.59
N GLN A 111 -14.74 -5.60 23.19
CA GLN A 111 -15.99 -6.13 23.76
C GLN A 111 -17.09 -6.52 22.74
N GLN A 112 -16.85 -6.34 21.44
CA GLN A 112 -17.77 -6.79 20.39
C GLN A 112 -17.36 -8.17 19.87
N LYS A 113 -18.33 -9.10 19.75
CA LYS A 113 -18.11 -10.41 19.11
C LYS A 113 -17.94 -10.21 17.60
N ILE A 114 -16.79 -10.65 17.07
CA ILE A 114 -16.42 -10.47 15.65
C ILE A 114 -16.34 -11.78 14.88
N TYR A 115 -16.21 -12.91 15.57
CA TYR A 115 -16.17 -14.24 14.97
C TYR A 115 -16.69 -15.29 15.96
N SER A 116 -17.33 -16.34 15.44
CA SER A 116 -17.75 -17.53 16.18
C SER A 116 -17.61 -18.75 15.28
N GLY A 117 -17.01 -19.84 15.78
CA GLY A 117 -16.80 -21.06 15.00
C GLY A 117 -16.44 -22.27 15.85
N LEU A 118 -16.65 -23.47 15.30
CA LEU A 118 -16.26 -24.73 15.95
C LEU A 118 -14.78 -25.03 15.67
N VAL A 119 -14.03 -25.36 16.71
CA VAL A 119 -12.63 -25.78 16.62
C VAL A 119 -12.48 -27.24 17.08
N PRO A 120 -11.73 -28.07 16.32
CA PRO A 120 -11.42 -29.44 16.73
C PRO A 120 -10.46 -29.45 17.93
N SER A 121 -10.29 -30.62 18.55
CA SER A 121 -9.22 -30.81 19.54
C SER A 121 -7.84 -30.72 18.86
N GLY A 122 -6.88 -30.13 19.56
CA GLY A 122 -5.52 -29.88 19.08
C GLY A 122 -5.26 -28.44 18.63
N PRO A 123 -4.13 -28.20 17.94
CA PRO A 123 -3.77 -26.89 17.44
C PRO A 123 -4.70 -26.46 16.30
N PHE A 124 -5.12 -25.19 16.32
CA PHE A 124 -5.97 -24.59 15.29
C PHE A 124 -5.45 -23.21 14.88
N ASP A 125 -5.66 -22.86 13.61
CA ASP A 125 -5.34 -21.57 13.03
C ASP A 125 -6.59 -20.91 12.42
N ILE A 126 -6.75 -19.61 12.65
CA ILE A 126 -7.85 -18.81 12.12
C ILE A 126 -7.27 -17.75 11.20
N LYS A 127 -7.62 -17.83 9.91
CA LYS A 127 -7.01 -17.05 8.83
C LYS A 127 -7.95 -16.01 8.19
N GLN A 128 -9.18 -15.86 8.70
CA GLN A 128 -10.24 -15.02 8.12
C GLN A 128 -10.84 -14.09 9.16
N LEU A 129 -10.01 -13.29 9.80
CA LEU A 129 -10.48 -12.30 10.76
C LEU A 129 -10.76 -10.98 10.03
N PRO A 130 -11.83 -10.27 10.38
CA PRO A 130 -12.08 -8.95 9.82
C PRO A 130 -10.95 -7.98 10.18
N PHE A 131 -10.67 -7.04 9.28
CA PHE A 131 -9.63 -6.01 9.41
C PHE A 131 -10.00 -4.94 10.44
N ILE A 132 -10.02 -5.32 11.72
CA ILE A 132 -10.36 -4.43 12.82
C ILE A 132 -9.04 -4.05 13.50
N SER A 133 -8.81 -2.76 13.75
CA SER A 133 -7.77 -2.32 14.67
C SER A 133 -8.33 -2.37 16.10
N GLY A 134 -7.67 -3.14 16.96
CA GLY A 134 -7.98 -3.22 18.39
C GLY A 134 -6.72 -2.95 19.21
N ASN A 135 -6.85 -2.92 20.54
CA ASN A 135 -5.72 -2.92 21.46
C ASN A 135 -5.52 -4.32 22.09
N GLU A 136 -6.64 -5.00 22.38
CA GLU A 136 -6.69 -6.34 22.95
C GLU A 136 -7.75 -7.18 22.24
N VAL A 137 -7.44 -8.45 22.00
CA VAL A 137 -8.39 -9.47 21.56
C VAL A 137 -8.64 -10.43 22.71
N THR A 138 -9.91 -10.73 22.98
CA THR A 138 -10.33 -11.75 23.95
C THR A 138 -10.88 -12.95 23.21
N LEU A 139 -10.23 -14.10 23.39
CA LEU A 139 -10.69 -15.40 22.90
C LEU A 139 -11.45 -16.09 24.02
N VAL A 140 -12.66 -16.53 23.73
CA VAL A 140 -13.47 -17.34 24.65
C VAL A 140 -13.72 -18.68 23.99
N THR A 141 -13.09 -19.73 24.50
CA THR A 141 -13.32 -21.11 24.05
C THR A 141 -14.32 -21.76 25.00
N THR A 142 -15.38 -22.36 24.47
CA THR A 142 -16.40 -23.08 25.23
C THR A 142 -16.36 -24.55 24.86
N ASP A 143 -15.96 -25.40 25.80
CA ASP A 143 -15.84 -26.84 25.61
C ASP A 143 -17.22 -27.50 25.54
N ALA A 144 -17.28 -28.75 25.05
CA ALA A 144 -18.51 -29.54 25.00
C ALA A 144 -19.20 -29.75 26.38
N THR A 145 -18.45 -29.57 27.48
CA THR A 145 -18.95 -29.63 28.86
C THR A 145 -19.50 -28.29 29.38
N GLY A 146 -19.45 -27.23 28.57
CA GLY A 146 -19.85 -25.87 28.93
C GLY A 146 -18.79 -25.07 29.68
N GLN A 147 -17.58 -25.61 29.88
CA GLN A 147 -16.48 -24.86 30.48
C GLN A 147 -15.96 -23.80 29.52
N GLN A 148 -15.80 -22.57 30.03
CA GLN A 148 -15.28 -21.43 29.27
C GLN A 148 -13.83 -21.14 29.68
N SER A 149 -12.95 -21.06 28.69
CA SER A 149 -11.56 -20.60 28.86
C SER A 149 -11.37 -19.27 28.15
N ILE A 150 -10.95 -18.25 28.90
CA ILE A 150 -10.75 -16.89 28.40
C ILE A 150 -9.26 -16.62 28.26
N THR A 151 -8.82 -16.35 27.04
CA THR A 151 -7.42 -15.97 26.74
C THR A 151 -7.39 -14.58 26.14
N LYS A 152 -6.64 -13.69 26.76
CA LYS A 152 -6.41 -12.33 26.25
C LYS A 152 -5.05 -12.23 25.59
N LYS A 153 -5.00 -11.63 24.39
CA LYS A 153 -3.76 -11.37 23.68
C LYS A 153 -3.75 -9.93 23.16
N PRO A 154 -2.59 -9.24 23.19
CA PRO A 154 -2.45 -7.97 22.52
C PRO A 154 -2.66 -8.21 21.02
N TYR A 155 -3.41 -7.31 20.40
CA TYR A 155 -3.72 -7.39 18.97
C TYR A 155 -3.59 -6.01 18.38
N TYR A 156 -2.75 -5.89 17.37
CA TYR A 156 -2.55 -4.65 16.64
C TYR A 156 -2.51 -4.98 15.16
N PHE A 157 -3.44 -4.40 14.42
CA PHE A 157 -3.49 -4.49 12.96
C PHE A 157 -3.40 -3.08 12.39
N SER A 158 -2.53 -2.92 11.39
CA SER A 158 -2.42 -1.72 10.59
C SER A 158 -2.18 -2.15 9.15
N SER A 159 -2.89 -1.54 8.20
CA SER A 159 -2.67 -1.77 6.76
C SER A 159 -1.27 -1.35 6.30
N LYS A 160 -0.51 -0.65 7.14
CA LYS A 160 0.89 -0.25 6.90
C LYS A 160 1.90 -1.32 7.30
N ILE A 161 1.47 -2.36 8.02
CA ILE A 161 2.35 -3.48 8.36
C ILE A 161 2.38 -4.43 7.16
N LEU A 162 3.56 -4.56 6.57
CA LEU A 162 3.78 -5.45 5.45
C LEU A 162 3.71 -6.92 5.90
N ALA A 163 3.10 -7.76 5.06
CA ALA A 163 3.11 -9.20 5.21
C ALA A 163 4.54 -9.73 5.17
N LYS A 164 4.77 -10.84 5.88
CA LYS A 164 6.08 -11.47 5.92
C LYS A 164 6.58 -11.79 4.51
N GLY A 165 7.77 -11.28 4.17
CA GLY A 165 8.41 -11.49 2.86
C GLY A 165 8.14 -10.37 1.84
N ILE A 166 7.26 -9.41 2.16
CA ILE A 166 7.06 -8.19 1.36
C ILE A 166 8.03 -7.12 1.84
N ASN A 167 8.78 -6.53 0.91
CA ASN A 167 9.75 -5.47 1.19
C ASN A 167 9.43 -4.25 0.33
N GLU A 168 8.61 -3.34 0.87
CA GLU A 168 8.28 -2.09 0.19
C GLU A 168 9.36 -1.04 0.46
N PHE A 169 9.84 -0.39 -0.61
CA PHE A 169 10.86 0.65 -0.51
C PHE A 169 10.77 1.64 -1.67
N SER A 170 11.33 2.83 -1.47
CA SER A 170 11.62 3.80 -2.53
C SER A 170 12.96 4.47 -2.24
N VAL A 171 13.79 4.57 -3.26
CA VAL A 171 15.04 5.33 -3.24
C VAL A 171 14.95 6.37 -4.34
N ASP A 172 14.92 7.63 -3.91
CA ASP A 172 14.69 8.79 -4.76
C ASP A 172 15.94 9.67 -4.75
N VAL A 173 16.53 9.91 -5.93
CA VAL A 173 17.74 10.73 -6.07
C VAL A 173 17.50 11.76 -7.16
N GLY A 174 17.61 13.04 -6.83
CA GLY A 174 17.39 14.11 -7.80
C GLY A 174 17.46 15.49 -7.18
N VAL A 175 17.10 16.48 -7.97
CA VAL A 175 17.02 17.89 -7.55
C VAL A 175 15.55 18.34 -7.54
N PRO A 176 15.13 19.16 -6.57
CA PRO A 176 13.83 19.82 -6.61
C PRO A 176 13.66 20.64 -7.88
N ARG A 177 12.44 20.62 -8.44
CA ARG A 177 12.09 21.36 -9.66
C ARG A 177 10.79 22.14 -9.50
#